data_AF-A0A1M4PLF6-F1
#
_entry.id   AF-A0A1M4PLF6-F1
#
_cell.length_a   1.000
_cell.length_b   1.000
_cell.length_c   1.000
_cell.angle_alpha   90.00
_cell.angle_beta   90.00
_cell.angle_gamma   90.00
#
_symmetry.space_group_name_H-M   'P 1'
#
loop_
_entity.id
_entity.type
_entity.pdbx_description
1 polymer ?
#
loop_
_entity_poly.entity_id
_entity_poly.type
_entity_poly.pdbx_seq_one_letter_code
_entity_poly.pdbx_strand_id
1 'polypeptide(L)'
;MREVIFKNYTEKVINSIDKLELNDSLLYLDSILENSEVKDILNGGKSLEKTYKYLNEKLSFINKYKYGFYVEEIDNQDVIEGAKALITAKYFISKGINRGDVKEIIKGILILNYFELPFSQLIEIGDFTKEERRVLSIKLKEFLSALSIKISMPNDAPYNEKRYFEEYENGIGEKNMKKVYDFVEAIKRGRGYGLREVMRGLIKFISFINPILLKRTISERTDPLEILAIIEPLEDDEKLIIGLGEDIKNEWVLVGIIYQILDNNRNKRLGDNVLDAMRRILDQLWTINEELFFQCINYFGNYEDFNIILGRVLGRANRETILKYVNSYRISEYRGDWENDRLFIENFMNESGEENSLFLCSEMFQKWEGYLKDFVKQNKYIQGPIYTNCFYIIVYYFLLRKNQQEDFLQELEKIVFEILEINYIWCESPIEIRARFFINLTYLYLLSIECRHKAYILATKEGLVSKLEIFFKDERIWLYYFNTLDKPSFLKEIEENFTLTNNG
;
A
#
# COMPACT_ATOMS: atom_id res chain seq x y z
N MET A 1 -23.38 14.06 -5.09
CA MET A 1 -24.45 15.05 -4.79
C MET A 1 -24.64 15.27 -3.29
N ARG A 2 -24.79 14.22 -2.45
CA ARG A 2 -24.92 14.37 -0.98
C ARG A 2 -23.72 15.04 -0.29
N GLU A 3 -22.52 14.55 -0.59
CA GLU A 3 -21.27 15.13 -0.06
C GLU A 3 -21.12 16.61 -0.42
N VAL A 4 -21.59 17.00 -1.61
CA VAL A 4 -21.55 18.40 -2.07
C VAL A 4 -22.51 19.28 -1.26
N ILE A 5 -23.73 18.80 -0.97
CA ILE A 5 -24.71 19.55 -0.18
C ILE A 5 -24.26 19.71 1.27
N PHE A 6 -23.78 18.63 1.89
CA PHE A 6 -23.29 18.69 3.27
C PHE A 6 -22.07 19.60 3.39
N LYS A 7 -21.11 19.50 2.45
CA LYS A 7 -19.96 20.40 2.39
C LYS A 7 -20.38 21.87 2.26
N ASN A 8 -21.30 22.17 1.33
CA ASN A 8 -21.81 23.54 1.15
C ASN A 8 -22.53 24.07 2.41
N TYR A 9 -23.29 23.21 3.10
CA TYR A 9 -23.91 23.57 4.38
C TYR A 9 -22.85 23.92 5.42
N THR A 10 -21.87 23.04 5.62
CA THR A 10 -20.81 23.24 6.61
C THR A 10 -19.97 24.49 6.30
N GLU A 11 -19.67 24.77 5.02
CA GLU A 11 -19.00 26.00 4.59
C GLU A 11 -19.82 27.26 4.95
N LYS A 12 -21.14 27.25 4.71
CA LYS A 12 -22.01 28.38 5.11
C LYS A 12 -22.04 28.56 6.63
N VAL A 13 -22.08 27.47 7.37
CA VAL A 13 -22.03 27.48 8.84
C VAL A 13 -20.73 28.13 9.33
N ILE A 14 -19.58 27.70 8.80
CA ILE A 14 -18.26 28.24 9.16
C ILE A 14 -18.20 29.75 8.90
N ASN A 15 -18.66 30.19 7.73
CA ASN A 15 -18.69 31.60 7.36
C ASN A 15 -19.65 32.45 8.22
N SER A 16 -20.49 31.80 9.03
CA SER A 16 -21.49 32.45 9.90
C SER A 16 -21.13 32.40 11.39
N ILE A 17 -19.93 31.91 11.75
CA ILE A 17 -19.47 31.78 13.15
C ILE A 17 -19.31 33.15 13.83
N ASP A 18 -19.01 34.21 13.10
CA ASP A 18 -18.70 35.49 13.72
C ASP A 18 -19.94 36.20 14.28
N LYS A 19 -19.82 36.69 15.53
CA LYS A 19 -20.79 37.54 16.25
C LYS A 19 -22.10 36.88 16.71
N LEU A 20 -22.15 35.55 16.80
CA LEU A 20 -23.29 34.84 17.42
C LEU A 20 -23.00 34.45 18.88
N GLU A 21 -24.07 34.30 19.65
CA GLU A 21 -24.02 33.81 21.03
C GLU A 21 -23.77 32.30 21.10
N LEU A 22 -23.34 31.82 22.27
CA LEU A 22 -23.22 30.38 22.53
C LEU A 22 -24.58 29.69 22.41
N ASN A 23 -24.57 28.41 22.07
CA ASN A 23 -25.77 27.60 22.12
C ASN A 23 -25.99 27.16 23.58
N ASP A 24 -26.84 27.88 24.31
CA ASP A 24 -27.17 27.60 25.71
C ASP A 24 -27.64 26.16 25.94
N SER A 25 -28.31 25.56 24.95
CA SER A 25 -28.75 24.17 25.07
C SER A 25 -27.58 23.19 25.07
N LEU A 26 -26.48 23.49 24.37
CA LEU A 26 -25.28 22.64 24.36
C LEU A 26 -24.41 22.84 25.60
N LEU A 27 -24.54 23.97 26.32
CA LEU A 27 -23.86 24.16 27.61
C LEU A 27 -24.32 23.14 28.67
N TYR A 28 -25.50 22.54 28.49
CA TYR A 28 -25.98 21.44 29.34
C TYR A 28 -25.04 20.22 29.37
N LEU A 29 -24.15 20.08 28.38
CA LEU A 29 -23.10 19.05 28.38
C LEU A 29 -22.17 19.13 29.60
N ASP A 30 -22.01 20.32 30.21
CA ASP A 30 -21.28 20.48 31.47
C ASP A 30 -21.87 19.56 32.54
N SER A 31 -23.19 19.60 32.71
CA SER A 31 -23.89 18.80 33.74
C SER A 31 -23.87 17.28 33.47
N ILE A 32 -23.86 16.87 32.19
CA ILE A 32 -23.88 15.45 31.83
C ILE A 32 -22.52 14.79 32.16
N LEU A 33 -21.41 15.51 31.94
CA LEU A 33 -20.06 14.95 32.07
C LEU A 33 -19.34 15.34 33.37
N GLU A 34 -19.89 16.26 34.16
CA GLU A 34 -19.28 16.80 35.39
C GLU A 34 -18.71 15.70 36.30
N ASN A 35 -19.55 14.72 36.66
CA ASN A 35 -19.22 13.64 37.60
C ASN A 35 -18.65 12.38 36.95
N SER A 36 -18.39 12.39 35.64
CA SER A 36 -17.93 11.19 34.92
C SER A 36 -16.41 11.12 34.88
N GLU A 37 -15.82 9.95 35.13
CA GLU A 37 -14.38 9.80 34.90
C GLU A 37 -14.07 9.79 33.40
N VAL A 38 -12.94 10.37 33.00
CA VAL A 38 -12.51 10.41 31.58
C VAL A 38 -12.41 9.00 31.01
N LYS A 39 -11.88 8.04 31.78
CA LYS A 39 -11.78 6.64 31.40
C LYS A 39 -13.14 6.00 31.13
N ASP A 40 -14.15 6.31 31.95
CA ASP A 40 -15.51 5.81 31.77
C ASP A 40 -16.17 6.39 30.53
N ILE A 41 -15.98 7.68 30.26
CA ILE A 41 -16.49 8.33 29.04
C ILE A 41 -15.91 7.60 27.82
N LEU A 42 -14.60 7.43 27.77
CA LEU A 42 -13.90 6.82 26.63
C LEU A 42 -14.30 5.35 26.41
N ASN A 43 -14.54 4.59 27.48
CA ASN A 43 -15.01 3.20 27.36
C ASN A 43 -16.48 3.08 26.95
N GLY A 44 -17.18 4.19 26.73
CA GLY A 44 -18.60 4.22 26.38
C GLY A 44 -19.51 3.96 27.57
N GLY A 45 -19.13 4.45 28.74
CA GLY A 45 -20.00 4.46 29.91
C GLY A 45 -21.29 5.24 29.68
N LYS A 46 -22.25 5.08 30.61
CA LYS A 46 -23.60 5.64 30.52
C LYS A 46 -23.64 7.15 30.23
N SER A 47 -22.64 7.90 30.70
CA SER A 47 -22.57 9.34 30.46
C SER A 47 -22.31 9.67 29.00
N LEU A 48 -21.46 8.92 28.30
CA LEU A 48 -21.24 9.11 26.87
C LEU A 48 -22.48 8.75 26.06
N GLU A 49 -23.19 7.68 26.42
CA GLU A 49 -24.47 7.31 25.78
C GLU A 49 -25.52 8.40 25.94
N LYS A 50 -25.64 8.96 27.16
CA LYS A 50 -26.52 10.11 27.44
C LYS A 50 -26.12 11.33 26.61
N THR A 51 -24.83 11.62 26.49
CA THR A 51 -24.32 12.71 25.66
C THR A 51 -24.68 12.50 24.19
N TYR A 52 -24.47 11.30 23.63
CA TYR A 52 -24.86 11.02 22.24
C TYR A 52 -26.36 11.16 22.02
N LYS A 53 -27.19 10.65 22.94
CA LYS A 53 -28.64 10.82 22.86
C LYS A 53 -29.02 12.30 22.85
N TYR A 54 -28.45 13.09 23.76
CA TYR A 54 -28.71 14.51 23.87
C TYR A 54 -28.27 15.28 22.61
N LEU A 55 -27.07 15.01 22.10
CA LEU A 55 -26.56 15.63 20.88
C LEU A 55 -27.39 15.22 19.65
N ASN A 56 -27.81 13.97 19.55
CA ASN A 56 -28.69 13.53 18.47
C ASN A 56 -30.03 14.26 18.49
N GLU A 57 -30.58 14.56 19.66
CA GLU A 57 -31.81 15.35 19.80
C GLU A 57 -31.59 16.82 19.44
N LYS A 58 -30.47 17.42 19.85
CA LYS A 58 -30.20 18.85 19.64
C LYS A 58 -29.64 19.20 18.27
N LEU A 59 -28.92 18.26 17.65
CA LEU A 59 -28.25 18.44 16.36
C LEU A 59 -28.88 17.58 15.25
N SER A 60 -30.09 17.04 15.47
CA SER A 60 -30.79 16.21 14.48
C SER A 60 -31.00 16.93 13.14
N PHE A 61 -31.07 18.25 13.14
CA PHE A 61 -31.23 19.05 11.92
C PHE A 61 -30.05 18.88 10.94
N ILE A 62 -28.84 18.57 11.43
CA ILE A 62 -27.67 18.30 10.59
C ILE A 62 -27.89 17.05 9.73
N ASN A 63 -28.61 16.04 10.25
CA ASN A 63 -28.88 14.79 9.53
C ASN A 63 -29.67 15.03 8.23
N LYS A 64 -30.44 16.12 8.14
CA LYS A 64 -31.12 16.54 6.89
C LYS A 64 -30.13 16.76 5.76
N TYR A 65 -28.99 17.39 6.03
CA TYR A 65 -27.96 17.69 5.03
C TYR A 65 -27.01 16.52 4.80
N LYS A 66 -26.73 15.75 5.86
CA LYS A 66 -25.82 14.60 5.81
C LYS A 66 -26.42 13.38 5.11
N TYR A 67 -27.70 13.09 5.37
CA TYR A 67 -28.38 11.86 4.91
C TYR A 67 -29.60 12.11 4.02
N GLY A 68 -30.05 13.36 3.84
CA GLY A 68 -31.21 13.70 3.03
C GLY A 68 -31.00 13.44 1.53
N PHE A 69 -32.05 12.95 0.88
CA PHE A 69 -32.05 12.63 -0.55
C PHE A 69 -32.47 13.82 -1.44
N TYR A 70 -33.24 14.77 -0.88
CA TYR A 70 -33.76 15.95 -1.57
C TYR A 70 -33.69 17.16 -0.64
N VAL A 71 -32.59 17.91 -0.73
CA VAL A 71 -32.46 19.24 -0.13
C VAL A 71 -32.22 20.21 -1.27
N GLU A 72 -33.26 20.96 -1.65
CA GLU A 72 -33.19 21.95 -2.73
C GLU A 72 -32.45 23.21 -2.28
N GLU A 73 -32.66 23.64 -1.02
CA GLU A 73 -32.02 24.81 -0.43
C GLU A 73 -31.59 24.57 1.02
N ILE A 74 -30.50 25.23 1.41
CA ILE A 74 -29.98 25.23 2.78
C ILE A 74 -30.79 26.25 3.61
N ASP A 75 -31.41 25.79 4.69
CA ASP A 75 -32.18 26.65 5.60
C ASP A 75 -31.25 27.57 6.41
N ASN A 76 -31.50 28.87 6.36
CA ASN A 76 -30.72 29.85 7.11
C ASN A 76 -30.81 29.66 8.63
N GLN A 77 -31.94 29.16 9.15
CA GLN A 77 -32.07 28.88 10.58
C GLN A 77 -31.17 27.71 11.00
N ASP A 78 -31.08 26.66 10.18
CA ASP A 78 -30.17 25.54 10.41
C ASP A 78 -28.70 25.98 10.31
N VAL A 79 -28.39 26.97 9.47
CA VAL A 79 -27.04 27.57 9.39
C VAL A 79 -26.72 28.33 10.68
N ILE A 80 -27.65 29.14 11.18
CA ILE A 80 -27.48 29.89 12.44
C ILE A 80 -27.30 28.93 13.62
N GLU A 81 -28.16 27.92 13.76
CA GLU A 81 -28.06 26.95 14.85
C GLU A 81 -26.78 26.10 14.75
N GLY A 82 -26.37 25.74 13.53
CA GLY A 82 -25.08 25.10 13.28
C GLY A 82 -23.90 25.99 13.70
N ALA A 83 -23.96 27.29 13.39
CA ALA A 83 -22.88 28.23 13.72
C ALA A 83 -22.76 28.43 15.23
N LYS A 84 -23.88 28.58 15.95
CA LYS A 84 -23.89 28.60 17.42
C LYS A 84 -23.30 27.32 18.01
N ALA A 85 -23.57 26.16 17.41
CA ALA A 85 -23.00 24.90 17.86
C ALA A 85 -21.47 24.86 17.68
N LEU A 86 -20.94 25.33 16.54
CA LEU A 86 -19.49 25.41 16.31
C LEU A 86 -18.79 26.43 17.23
N ILE A 87 -19.40 27.58 17.51
CA ILE A 87 -18.87 28.54 18.51
C ILE A 87 -18.84 27.88 19.90
N THR A 88 -19.86 27.11 20.25
CA THR A 88 -19.89 26.38 21.53
C THR A 88 -18.80 25.31 21.58
N ALA A 89 -18.56 24.59 20.48
CA ALA A 89 -17.44 23.65 20.38
C ALA A 89 -16.10 24.35 20.56
N LYS A 90 -15.90 25.50 19.88
CA LYS A 90 -14.71 26.35 20.04
C LYS A 90 -14.53 26.80 21.49
N TYR A 91 -15.60 27.25 22.14
CA TYR A 91 -15.60 27.63 23.55
C TYR A 91 -15.13 26.48 24.45
N PHE A 92 -15.68 25.27 24.29
CA PHE A 92 -15.26 24.11 25.07
C PHE A 92 -13.79 23.76 24.83
N ILE A 93 -13.32 23.77 23.58
CA ILE A 93 -11.93 23.47 23.26
C ILE A 93 -10.99 24.50 23.89
N SER A 94 -11.27 25.80 23.74
CA SER A 94 -10.47 26.87 24.34
C SER A 94 -10.46 26.79 25.86
N LYS A 95 -11.61 26.55 26.49
CA LYS A 95 -11.73 26.35 27.94
C LYS A 95 -10.90 25.14 28.40
N GLY A 96 -10.93 24.04 27.65
CA GLY A 96 -10.17 22.84 27.91
C GLY A 96 -8.66 23.05 27.79
N ILE A 97 -8.18 23.77 26.77
CA ILE A 97 -6.75 24.09 26.62
C ILE A 97 -6.27 24.99 27.76
N ASN A 98 -7.00 26.06 28.06
CA ASN A 98 -6.60 27.04 29.07
C ASN A 98 -6.56 26.44 30.49
N ARG A 99 -7.41 25.44 30.77
CA ARG A 99 -7.51 24.79 32.09
C ARG A 99 -6.79 23.44 32.17
N GLY A 100 -6.31 22.90 31.05
CA GLY A 100 -5.83 21.52 30.98
C GLY A 100 -6.93 20.47 31.23
N ASP A 101 -8.18 20.76 30.86
CA ASP A 101 -9.33 19.89 31.12
C ASP A 101 -9.73 19.08 29.88
N VAL A 102 -9.41 17.78 29.90
CA VAL A 102 -9.71 16.83 28.81
C VAL A 102 -11.22 16.63 28.61
N LYS A 103 -12.07 16.79 29.64
CA LYS A 103 -13.52 16.64 29.48
C LYS A 103 -14.10 17.75 28.61
N GLU A 104 -13.59 18.97 28.75
CA GLU A 104 -13.99 20.09 27.90
C GLU A 104 -13.58 19.85 26.45
N ILE A 105 -12.36 19.33 26.22
CA ILE A 105 -11.91 18.91 24.89
C ILE A 105 -12.85 17.84 24.30
N ILE A 106 -13.24 16.83 25.10
CA ILE A 106 -14.19 15.78 24.69
C ILE A 106 -15.52 16.39 24.23
N LYS A 107 -16.09 17.35 24.97
CA LYS A 107 -17.37 18.00 24.58
C LYS A 107 -17.24 18.69 23.21
N GLY A 108 -16.16 19.44 23.01
CA GLY A 108 -15.88 20.09 21.73
C GLY A 108 -15.74 19.09 20.58
N ILE A 109 -14.98 18.01 20.78
CA ILE A 109 -14.82 16.92 19.81
C ILE A 109 -16.16 16.27 19.46
N LEU A 110 -17.00 15.98 20.46
CA LEU A 110 -18.29 15.34 20.23
C LEU A 110 -19.21 16.20 19.36
N ILE A 111 -19.19 17.52 19.53
CA ILE A 111 -19.95 18.43 18.65
C ILE A 111 -19.33 18.44 17.25
N LEU A 112 -18.00 18.60 17.15
CA LEU A 112 -17.27 18.64 15.88
C LEU A 112 -17.48 17.40 15.01
N ASN A 113 -17.58 16.23 15.62
CA ASN A 113 -17.83 14.97 14.92
C ASN A 113 -19.16 14.96 14.14
N TYR A 114 -20.17 15.76 14.54
CA TYR A 114 -21.41 15.90 13.76
C TYR A 114 -21.19 16.68 12.46
N PHE A 115 -20.23 17.61 12.45
CA PHE A 115 -19.92 18.46 11.30
C PHE A 115 -18.82 17.86 10.41
N GLU A 116 -18.14 16.80 10.84
CA GLU A 116 -17.01 16.16 10.15
C GLU A 116 -15.88 17.17 9.81
N LEU A 117 -15.66 18.12 10.73
CA LEU A 117 -14.71 19.21 10.53
C LEU A 117 -13.36 18.97 11.23
N PRO A 118 -12.23 19.32 10.58
CA PRO A 118 -10.94 19.33 11.24
C PRO A 118 -10.84 20.52 12.22
N PHE A 119 -10.05 20.34 13.29
CA PHE A 119 -9.87 21.36 14.32
C PHE A 119 -9.31 22.68 13.79
N SER A 120 -8.44 22.60 12.77
CA SER A 120 -7.80 23.75 12.13
C SER A 120 -8.77 24.73 11.47
N GLN A 121 -10.03 24.34 11.24
CA GLN A 121 -11.05 25.24 10.72
C GLN A 121 -11.75 26.06 11.82
N LEU A 122 -11.59 25.72 13.10
CA LEU A 122 -12.18 26.46 14.23
C LEU A 122 -11.17 27.21 15.08
N ILE A 123 -9.99 26.60 15.28
CA ILE A 123 -8.95 27.11 16.16
C ILE A 123 -7.60 27.04 15.49
N GLU A 124 -6.74 28.00 15.83
CA GLU A 124 -5.35 28.00 15.41
C GLU A 124 -4.44 27.63 16.58
N ILE A 125 -3.34 26.94 16.30
CA ILE A 125 -2.34 26.62 17.34
C ILE A 125 -1.76 27.91 17.96
N GLY A 126 -1.72 28.99 17.18
CA GLY A 126 -1.27 30.32 17.61
C GLY A 126 -2.17 30.98 18.65
N ASP A 127 -3.43 30.54 18.79
CA ASP A 127 -4.38 31.09 19.77
C ASP A 127 -3.99 30.77 21.22
N PHE A 128 -3.06 29.83 21.44
CA PHE A 128 -2.72 29.29 22.75
C PHE A 128 -1.23 29.42 23.06
N THR A 129 -0.92 29.79 24.31
CA THR A 129 0.45 29.89 24.78
C THR A 129 1.14 28.53 24.82
N LYS A 130 2.48 28.55 24.80
CA LYS A 130 3.27 27.30 24.95
C LYS A 130 2.98 26.60 26.28
N GLU A 131 2.71 27.36 27.34
CA GLU A 131 2.46 26.81 28.68
C GLU A 131 1.10 26.12 28.77
N GLU A 132 0.02 26.73 28.25
CA GLU A 132 -1.31 26.10 28.19
C GLU A 132 -1.26 24.77 27.42
N ARG A 133 -0.59 24.77 26.27
CA ARG A 133 -0.37 23.54 25.49
C ARG A 133 0.45 22.50 26.25
N ARG A 134 1.45 22.93 27.03
CA ARG A 134 2.28 22.04 27.85
C ARG A 134 1.47 21.37 28.96
N VAL A 135 0.65 22.13 29.69
CA VAL A 135 -0.22 21.62 30.76
C VAL A 135 -1.20 20.59 30.21
N LEU A 136 -1.88 20.92 29.10
CA LEU A 136 -2.80 19.99 28.46
C LEU A 136 -2.08 18.73 27.94
N SER A 137 -0.88 18.89 27.36
CA SER A 137 -0.09 17.76 26.85
C SER A 137 0.25 16.74 27.94
N ILE A 138 0.46 17.17 29.19
CA ILE A 138 0.68 16.24 30.32
C ILE A 138 -0.56 15.37 30.55
N LYS A 139 -1.75 15.97 30.51
CA LYS A 139 -3.03 15.26 30.68
C LYS A 139 -3.37 14.36 29.49
N LEU A 140 -3.07 14.82 28.28
CA LEU A 140 -3.23 14.00 27.08
C LEU A 140 -2.24 12.83 27.05
N LYS A 141 -1.04 12.97 27.64
CA LYS A 141 -0.09 11.87 27.81
C LYS A 141 -0.66 10.80 28.74
N GLU A 142 -1.20 11.19 29.89
CA GLU A 142 -1.87 10.26 30.83
C GLU A 142 -2.97 9.46 30.11
N PHE A 143 -3.78 10.14 29.29
CA PHE A 143 -4.80 9.50 28.44
C PHE A 143 -4.19 8.51 27.44
N LEU A 144 -3.22 8.96 26.64
CA LEU A 144 -2.61 8.11 25.62
C LEU A 144 -1.94 6.89 26.22
N SER A 145 -1.28 7.01 27.36
CA SER A 145 -0.68 5.86 28.08
C SER A 145 -1.75 4.91 28.64
N ALA A 146 -2.91 5.43 29.05
CA ALA A 146 -4.03 4.62 29.54
C ALA A 146 -4.83 3.95 28.41
N LEU A 147 -4.74 4.47 27.18
CA LEU A 147 -5.29 3.81 26.00
C LEU A 147 -4.58 2.46 25.83
N SER A 148 -5.33 1.38 26.03
CA SER A 148 -4.88 0.03 25.74
C SER A 148 -5.98 -0.68 24.97
N ILE A 149 -5.63 -1.29 23.85
CA ILE A 149 -6.58 -2.08 23.06
C ILE A 149 -6.36 -3.51 23.46
N LYS A 150 -6.93 -3.87 24.61
CA LYS A 150 -6.90 -5.26 25.07
C LYS A 150 -7.85 -6.07 24.22
N ILE A 151 -7.30 -6.74 23.21
CA ILE A 151 -7.99 -7.89 22.65
C ILE A 151 -7.79 -9.04 23.62
N SER A 152 -8.91 -9.56 24.12
CA SER A 152 -8.92 -10.77 24.93
C SER A 152 -9.80 -11.78 24.22
N MET A 153 -9.31 -13.02 24.12
CA MET A 153 -10.05 -14.11 23.50
C MET A 153 -11.04 -14.69 24.52
N PRO A 154 -12.37 -14.64 24.25
CA PRO A 154 -13.35 -15.29 25.12
C PRO A 154 -13.09 -16.80 25.23
N ASN A 155 -13.35 -17.37 26.40
CA ASN A 155 -13.18 -18.82 26.63
C ASN A 155 -14.06 -19.68 25.69
N ASP A 156 -15.19 -19.14 25.25
CA ASP A 156 -16.16 -19.76 24.35
C ASP A 156 -15.98 -19.37 22.87
N ALA A 157 -14.93 -18.63 22.53
CA ALA A 157 -14.69 -18.21 21.15
C ALA A 157 -14.50 -19.42 20.21
N PRO A 158 -14.97 -19.33 18.95
CA PRO A 158 -14.76 -20.37 17.94
C PRO A 158 -13.29 -20.75 17.78
N TYR A 159 -13.03 -22.02 17.48
CA TYR A 159 -11.67 -22.56 17.32
C TYR A 159 -10.81 -21.73 16.35
N ASN A 160 -11.38 -21.30 15.23
CA ASN A 160 -10.65 -20.51 14.23
C ASN A 160 -10.22 -19.14 14.78
N GLU A 161 -11.07 -18.47 15.57
CA GLU A 161 -10.72 -17.17 16.19
C GLU A 161 -9.60 -17.34 17.21
N LYS A 162 -9.67 -18.38 18.05
CA LYS A 162 -8.60 -18.75 19.00
C LYS A 162 -7.27 -18.95 18.29
N ARG A 163 -7.27 -19.74 17.22
CA ARG A 163 -6.07 -20.00 16.41
C ARG A 163 -5.49 -18.72 15.81
N TYR A 164 -6.32 -17.84 15.26
CA TYR A 164 -5.84 -16.57 14.68
C TYR A 164 -5.21 -15.65 15.73
N PHE A 165 -5.77 -15.59 16.94
CA PHE A 165 -5.18 -14.82 18.04
C PHE A 165 -3.87 -15.43 18.57
N GLU A 166 -3.81 -16.77 18.70
CA GLU A 166 -2.58 -17.48 19.07
C GLU A 166 -1.46 -17.25 18.04
N GLU A 167 -1.78 -17.32 16.74
CA GLU A 167 -0.82 -17.01 15.67
C GLU A 167 -0.35 -15.56 15.73
N TYR A 168 -1.23 -14.61 16.07
CA TYR A 168 -0.85 -13.21 16.25
C TYR A 168 0.11 -13.00 17.43
N GLU A 169 -0.18 -13.56 18.61
CA GLU A 169 0.70 -13.48 19.78
C GLU A 169 2.08 -14.09 19.48
N ASN A 170 2.09 -15.28 18.84
CA ASN A 170 3.31 -15.91 18.37
C ASN A 170 4.02 -15.05 17.32
N GLY A 171 3.26 -14.43 16.42
CA GLY A 171 3.77 -13.56 15.37
C GLY A 171 4.47 -12.32 15.90
N ILE A 172 3.97 -11.71 16.99
CA ILE A 172 4.65 -10.61 17.67
C ILE A 172 6.00 -11.11 18.24
N GLY A 173 6.00 -12.24 18.95
CA GLY A 173 7.21 -12.81 19.55
C GLY A 173 8.27 -13.26 18.54
N GLU A 174 7.83 -13.84 17.41
CA GLU A 174 8.68 -14.30 16.31
C GLU A 174 9.05 -13.19 15.32
N LYS A 175 8.51 -11.97 15.49
CA LYS A 175 8.58 -10.89 14.49
C LYS A 175 8.12 -11.33 13.09
N ASN A 176 7.06 -12.14 13.05
CA ASN A 176 6.46 -12.64 11.82
C ASN A 176 5.30 -11.73 11.38
N MET A 177 5.58 -10.86 10.41
CA MET A 177 4.62 -9.91 9.86
C MET A 177 3.38 -10.60 9.32
N LYS A 178 3.52 -11.72 8.63
CA LYS A 178 2.36 -12.40 8.02
C LYS A 178 1.36 -12.83 9.10
N LYS A 179 1.83 -13.49 10.16
CA LYS A 179 0.97 -13.91 11.27
C LYS A 179 0.27 -12.73 11.94
N VAL A 180 1.00 -11.63 12.17
CA VAL A 180 0.45 -10.40 12.77
C VAL A 180 -0.61 -9.78 11.87
N TYR A 181 -0.30 -9.61 10.59
CA TYR A 181 -1.15 -8.86 9.67
C TYR A 181 -2.34 -9.68 9.14
N ASP A 182 -2.24 -11.01 9.09
CA ASP A 182 -3.38 -11.90 8.81
C ASP A 182 -4.49 -11.72 9.88
N PHE A 183 -4.10 -11.56 11.15
CA PHE A 183 -5.03 -11.30 12.25
C PHE A 183 -5.65 -9.89 12.20
N VAL A 184 -4.81 -8.88 11.94
CA VAL A 184 -5.20 -7.50 11.67
C VAL A 184 -6.28 -7.45 10.57
N GLU A 185 -6.04 -8.08 9.42
CA GLU A 185 -7.02 -8.16 8.34
C GLU A 185 -8.31 -8.88 8.76
N ALA A 186 -8.21 -9.97 9.53
CA ALA A 186 -9.37 -10.68 10.05
C ALA A 186 -10.22 -9.78 10.97
N ILE A 187 -9.60 -8.98 11.84
CA ILE A 187 -10.30 -8.01 12.68
C ILE A 187 -10.98 -6.95 11.83
N LYS A 188 -10.28 -6.36 10.85
CA LYS A 188 -10.84 -5.35 9.93
C LYS A 188 -12.08 -5.85 9.20
N ARG A 189 -12.02 -7.08 8.66
CA ARG A 189 -13.17 -7.70 7.95
C ARG A 189 -14.32 -8.07 8.89
N GLY A 190 -14.00 -8.32 10.16
CA GLY A 190 -14.97 -8.59 11.22
C GLY A 190 -15.58 -7.30 11.79
N ARG A 191 -15.27 -7.01 13.05
CA ARG A 191 -15.84 -5.88 13.80
C ARG A 191 -14.99 -4.59 13.76
N GLY A 192 -13.82 -4.63 13.11
CA GLY A 192 -12.85 -3.54 13.05
C GLY A 192 -12.04 -3.35 14.35
N TYR A 193 -10.99 -2.54 14.30
CA TYR A 193 -10.34 -2.00 15.51
C TYR A 193 -11.26 -0.93 16.06
N GLY A 194 -12.21 -1.34 16.90
CA GLY A 194 -13.32 -0.50 17.37
C GLY A 194 -12.92 0.62 18.33
N LEU A 195 -12.02 1.53 17.92
CA LEU A 195 -11.89 2.83 18.58
C LEU A 195 -13.16 3.62 18.36
N ARG A 196 -13.78 4.04 19.46
CA ARG A 196 -14.97 4.90 19.42
C ARG A 196 -14.62 6.25 18.77
N GLU A 197 -15.59 6.86 18.10
CA GLU A 197 -15.42 8.17 17.43
C GLU A 197 -14.81 9.26 18.31
N VAL A 198 -15.13 9.27 19.60
CA VAL A 198 -14.54 10.22 20.56
C VAL A 198 -13.03 9.99 20.74
N MET A 199 -12.56 8.73 20.77
CA MET A 199 -11.13 8.40 20.87
C MET A 199 -10.40 8.79 19.59
N ARG A 200 -10.99 8.52 18.42
CA ARG A 200 -10.47 8.92 17.11
C ARG A 200 -10.30 10.45 17.04
N GLY A 201 -11.33 11.19 17.46
CA GLY A 201 -11.27 12.65 17.57
C GLY A 201 -10.21 13.15 18.55
N LEU A 202 -10.02 12.49 19.71
CA LEU A 202 -8.96 12.86 20.65
C LEU A 202 -7.57 12.65 20.06
N ILE A 203 -7.35 11.54 19.35
CA ILE A 203 -6.07 11.26 18.68
C ILE A 203 -5.76 12.36 17.64
N LYS A 204 -6.72 12.68 16.78
CA LYS A 204 -6.60 13.79 15.81
C LYS A 204 -6.30 15.11 16.52
N PHE A 205 -6.95 15.38 17.65
CA PHE A 205 -6.72 16.60 18.42
C PHE A 205 -5.31 16.64 19.03
N ILE A 206 -4.79 15.51 19.50
CA ILE A 206 -3.42 15.42 20.02
C ILE A 206 -2.41 15.64 18.90
N SER A 207 -2.63 15.04 17.72
CA SER A 207 -1.81 15.28 16.52
C SER A 207 -1.75 16.76 16.18
N PHE A 208 -2.90 17.45 16.22
CA PHE A 208 -3.00 18.88 15.97
C PHE A 208 -2.24 19.73 17.03
N ILE A 209 -2.43 19.48 18.33
CA ILE A 209 -1.90 20.36 19.38
C ILE A 209 -0.42 20.07 19.71
N ASN A 210 -0.02 18.80 19.65
CA ASN A 210 1.31 18.32 20.01
C ASN A 210 1.66 17.00 19.28
N PRO A 211 2.03 17.07 18.00
CA PRO A 211 2.36 15.88 17.21
C PRO A 211 3.59 15.12 17.76
N ILE A 212 4.51 15.82 18.44
CA ILE A 212 5.69 15.21 19.08
C ILE A 212 5.27 14.26 20.21
N LEU A 213 4.25 14.64 21.00
CA LEU A 213 3.74 13.78 22.07
C LEU A 213 3.13 12.49 21.50
N LEU A 214 2.30 12.62 20.46
CA LEU A 214 1.67 11.47 19.81
C LEU A 214 2.73 10.52 19.26
N LYS A 215 3.70 11.06 18.53
CA LYS A 215 4.84 10.34 17.97
C LYS A 215 5.60 9.55 19.04
N ARG A 216 6.01 10.20 20.14
CA ARG A 216 6.71 9.52 21.25
C ARG A 216 5.89 8.39 21.84
N THR A 217 4.59 8.63 22.04
CA THR A 217 3.70 7.62 22.63
C THR A 217 3.58 6.40 21.72
N ILE A 218 3.40 6.60 20.42
CA ILE A 218 3.30 5.49 19.45
C ILE A 218 4.62 4.73 19.36
N SER A 219 5.77 5.42 19.37
CA SER A 219 7.10 4.78 19.36
C SER A 219 7.35 3.86 20.56
N GLU A 220 6.75 4.15 21.71
CA GLU A 220 6.88 3.36 22.94
C GLU A 220 5.97 2.11 22.94
N ARG A 221 5.04 1.97 21.99
CA ARG A 221 4.12 0.83 21.92
C ARG A 221 4.79 -0.39 21.32
N THR A 222 4.56 -1.56 21.89
CA THR A 222 5.10 -2.83 21.38
C THR A 222 4.09 -3.62 20.56
N ASP A 223 2.80 -3.41 20.81
CA ASP A 223 1.72 -4.12 20.13
C ASP A 223 1.39 -3.44 18.77
N PRO A 224 1.55 -4.15 17.63
CA PRO A 224 1.21 -3.65 16.30
C PRO A 224 -0.24 -3.19 16.16
N LEU A 225 -1.17 -3.82 16.87
CA LEU A 225 -2.59 -3.50 16.82
C LEU A 225 -2.89 -2.16 17.51
N GLU A 226 -2.30 -1.93 18.68
CA GLU A 226 -2.41 -0.65 19.37
C GLU A 226 -1.82 0.48 18.52
N ILE A 227 -0.64 0.23 17.92
CA ILE A 227 -0.01 1.14 16.96
C ILE A 227 -0.97 1.48 15.82
N LEU A 228 -1.51 0.46 15.14
CA LEU A 228 -2.41 0.65 14.01
C LEU A 228 -3.65 1.43 14.40
N ALA A 229 -4.28 1.11 15.53
CA ALA A 229 -5.47 1.81 15.95
C ALA A 229 -5.20 3.28 16.32
N ILE A 230 -4.03 3.61 16.88
CA ILE A 230 -3.66 4.99 17.17
C ILE A 230 -3.35 5.77 15.88
N ILE A 231 -2.75 5.14 14.87
CA ILE A 231 -2.39 5.82 13.61
C ILE A 231 -3.58 5.90 12.64
N GLU A 232 -4.53 4.96 12.72
CA GLU A 232 -5.67 4.86 11.78
C GLU A 232 -6.47 6.16 11.60
N PRO A 233 -6.77 6.93 12.67
CA PRO A 233 -7.52 8.16 12.52
C PRO A 233 -6.75 9.27 11.80
N LEU A 234 -5.43 9.20 11.71
CA LEU A 234 -4.62 10.29 11.17
C LEU A 234 -4.74 10.39 9.65
N GLU A 235 -4.58 11.59 9.09
CA GLU A 235 -4.45 11.76 7.64
C GLU A 235 -3.10 11.25 7.15
N ASP A 236 -2.99 10.89 5.88
CA ASP A 236 -1.75 10.28 5.35
C ASP A 236 -0.52 11.19 5.53
N ASP A 237 -0.66 12.51 5.36
CA ASP A 237 0.41 13.48 5.62
C ASP A 237 0.90 13.45 7.08
N GLU A 238 0.00 13.29 8.04
CA GLU A 238 0.34 13.16 9.46
C GLU A 238 1.08 11.84 9.74
N LYS A 239 0.64 10.74 9.10
CA LYS A 239 1.33 9.44 9.18
C LYS A 239 2.76 9.53 8.63
N LEU A 240 2.94 10.22 7.50
CA LEU A 240 4.25 10.43 6.89
C LEU A 240 5.17 11.26 7.78
N ILE A 241 4.66 12.35 8.39
CA ILE A 241 5.43 13.17 9.34
C ILE A 241 5.94 12.33 10.52
N ILE A 242 5.11 11.42 11.04
CA ILE A 242 5.52 10.49 12.09
C ILE A 242 6.63 9.58 11.57
N GLY A 243 6.39 8.88 10.46
CA GLY A 243 7.30 7.86 9.92
C GLY A 243 8.66 8.40 9.46
N LEU A 244 8.71 9.63 8.93
CA LEU A 244 9.94 10.30 8.50
C LEU A 244 10.79 10.85 9.68
N GLY A 245 10.32 10.68 10.90
CA GLY A 245 11.03 11.06 12.10
C GLY A 245 12.31 10.26 12.33
N GLU A 246 13.45 10.94 12.44
CA GLU A 246 14.76 10.30 12.67
C GLU A 246 14.83 9.49 13.98
N ASP A 247 14.02 9.88 14.98
CA ASP A 247 13.86 9.25 16.29
C ASP A 247 12.87 8.07 16.30
N ILE A 248 12.17 7.77 15.20
CA ILE A 248 11.35 6.54 15.12
C ILE A 248 12.28 5.34 14.95
N LYS A 249 12.43 4.54 16.01
CA LYS A 249 13.18 3.27 15.96
C LYS A 249 12.30 2.04 16.03
N ASN A 250 10.99 2.22 16.16
CA ASN A 250 10.04 1.14 16.30
C ASN A 250 9.64 0.61 14.92
N GLU A 251 10.06 -0.63 14.62
CA GLU A 251 9.82 -1.24 13.32
C GLU A 251 8.33 -1.43 13.02
N TRP A 252 7.50 -1.75 14.01
CA TRP A 252 6.06 -1.94 13.84
C TRP A 252 5.32 -0.65 13.52
N VAL A 253 5.83 0.50 13.99
CA VAL A 253 5.29 1.82 13.62
C VAL A 253 5.52 2.08 12.13
N LEU A 254 6.72 1.81 11.63
CA LEU A 254 7.05 2.00 10.22
C LEU A 254 6.20 1.08 9.33
N VAL A 255 6.09 -0.20 9.69
CA VAL A 255 5.24 -1.17 8.96
C VAL A 255 3.76 -0.76 9.03
N GLY A 256 3.29 -0.30 10.19
CA GLY A 256 1.90 0.17 10.38
C GLY A 256 1.55 1.36 9.48
N ILE A 257 2.46 2.33 9.35
CA ILE A 257 2.29 3.47 8.44
C ILE A 257 2.24 3.01 6.99
N ILE A 258 3.19 2.16 6.57
CA ILE A 258 3.23 1.63 5.20
C ILE A 258 1.93 0.91 4.87
N TYR A 259 1.52 0.00 5.76
CA TYR A 259 0.28 -0.77 5.63
C TYR A 259 -0.95 0.12 5.46
N GLN A 260 -1.12 1.13 6.33
CA GLN A 260 -2.33 1.97 6.28
C GLN A 260 -2.38 2.86 5.04
N ILE A 261 -1.25 3.44 4.62
CA ILE A 261 -1.21 4.29 3.41
C ILE A 261 -1.53 3.45 2.17
N LEU A 262 -0.94 2.26 2.04
CA LEU A 262 -1.23 1.35 0.92
C LEU A 262 -2.67 0.84 0.93
N ASP A 263 -3.21 0.49 2.10
CA ASP A 263 -4.58 -0.03 2.23
C ASP A 263 -5.64 1.06 1.96
N ASN A 264 -5.44 2.27 2.47
CA ASN A 264 -6.33 3.42 2.24
C ASN A 264 -6.38 3.84 0.76
N ASN A 265 -5.30 3.61 0.02
CA ASN A 265 -5.15 4.04 -1.37
C ASN A 265 -5.15 2.86 -2.36
N ARG A 266 -5.67 1.68 -1.97
CA ARG A 266 -5.63 0.47 -2.80
C ARG A 266 -6.19 0.63 -4.22
N ASN A 267 -7.13 1.56 -4.42
CA ASN A 267 -7.79 1.82 -5.71
C ASN A 267 -7.32 3.13 -6.38
N LYS A 268 -6.25 3.77 -5.88
CA LYS A 268 -5.78 5.07 -6.38
C LYS A 268 -4.26 5.16 -6.30
N ARG A 269 -3.64 5.59 -7.41
CA ARG A 269 -2.21 5.89 -7.46
C ARG A 269 -1.81 6.99 -6.49
N LEU A 270 -0.83 6.70 -5.62
CA LEU A 270 -0.18 7.70 -4.78
C LEU A 270 0.60 8.73 -5.61
N GLY A 271 0.66 9.97 -5.12
CA GLY A 271 1.47 11.02 -5.74
C GLY A 271 2.96 10.85 -5.43
N ASP A 272 3.83 11.39 -6.30
CA ASP A 272 5.30 11.21 -6.17
C ASP A 272 5.87 11.66 -4.82
N ASN A 273 5.38 12.77 -4.26
CA ASN A 273 5.81 13.24 -2.93
C ASN A 273 5.54 12.19 -1.83
N VAL A 274 4.40 11.48 -1.92
CA VAL A 274 4.03 10.42 -0.97
C VAL A 274 4.90 9.19 -1.20
N LEU A 275 5.13 8.80 -2.47
CA LEU A 275 6.01 7.69 -2.83
C LEU A 275 7.44 7.92 -2.31
N ASP A 276 7.98 9.13 -2.44
CA ASP A 276 9.31 9.49 -1.94
C ASP A 276 9.40 9.48 -0.42
N ALA A 277 8.33 9.92 0.27
CA ALA A 277 8.25 9.84 1.72
C ALA A 277 8.21 8.37 2.19
N MET A 278 7.37 7.54 1.55
CA MET A 278 7.27 6.11 1.83
C MET A 278 8.57 5.36 1.55
N ARG A 279 9.30 5.73 0.48
CA ARG A 279 10.65 5.22 0.20
C ARG A 279 11.60 5.43 1.36
N ARG A 280 11.63 6.64 1.93
CA ARG A 280 12.49 6.95 3.09
C ARG A 280 12.07 6.18 4.35
N ILE A 281 10.78 5.96 4.55
CA ILE A 281 10.26 5.13 5.65
C ILE A 281 10.71 3.68 5.48
N LEU A 282 10.66 3.16 4.24
CA LEU A 282 11.11 1.80 3.93
C LEU A 282 12.65 1.65 4.05
N ASP A 283 13.43 2.65 3.60
CA ASP A 283 14.89 2.74 3.82
C ASP A 283 15.24 2.69 5.32
N GLN A 284 14.47 3.42 6.13
CA GLN A 284 14.63 3.45 7.59
C GLN A 284 14.29 2.09 8.22
N LEU A 285 13.22 1.43 7.78
CA LEU A 285 12.86 0.08 8.23
C LEU A 285 13.98 -0.91 7.91
N TRP A 286 14.52 -0.87 6.69
CA TRP A 286 15.63 -1.73 6.29
C TRP A 286 16.85 -1.56 7.20
N THR A 287 17.19 -0.33 7.57
CA THR A 287 18.31 -0.02 8.47
C THR A 287 18.08 -0.54 9.90
N ILE A 288 16.83 -0.53 10.37
CA ILE A 288 16.47 -0.94 11.74
C ILE A 288 16.31 -2.47 11.84
N ASN A 289 15.64 -3.08 10.85
CA ASN A 289 15.28 -4.49 10.86
C ASN A 289 15.19 -5.02 9.43
N GLU A 290 16.32 -5.50 8.91
CA GLU A 290 16.45 -6.06 7.56
C GLU A 290 15.51 -7.26 7.34
N GLU A 291 15.34 -8.12 8.35
CA GLU A 291 14.45 -9.28 8.24
C GLU A 291 13.00 -8.86 8.01
N LEU A 292 12.50 -7.89 8.80
CA LEU A 292 11.13 -7.39 8.65
C LEU A 292 10.93 -6.64 7.33
N PHE A 293 11.97 -5.94 6.83
CA PHE A 293 11.96 -5.36 5.48
C PHE A 293 11.72 -6.43 4.39
N PHE A 294 12.41 -7.57 4.44
CA PHE A 294 12.17 -8.66 3.49
C PHE A 294 10.79 -9.32 3.66
N GLN A 295 10.25 -9.34 4.88
CA GLN A 295 8.86 -9.77 5.09
C GLN A 295 7.85 -8.80 4.45
N CYS A 296 8.09 -7.48 4.53
CA CYS A 296 7.27 -6.48 3.84
C CYS A 296 7.24 -6.71 2.32
N ILE A 297 8.38 -7.05 1.70
CA ILE A 297 8.44 -7.36 0.26
C ILE A 297 7.45 -8.47 -0.12
N ASN A 298 7.45 -9.54 0.68
CA ASN A 298 6.57 -10.69 0.43
C ASN A 298 5.10 -10.37 0.72
N TYR A 299 4.82 -9.54 1.72
CA TYR A 299 3.45 -9.20 2.11
C TYR A 299 2.81 -8.18 1.15
N PHE A 300 3.54 -7.13 0.78
CA PHE A 300 3.04 -6.03 -0.04
C PHE A 300 3.33 -6.19 -1.54
N GLY A 301 3.95 -7.28 -1.99
CA GLY A 301 4.36 -7.47 -3.38
C GLY A 301 3.24 -7.34 -4.42
N ASN A 302 1.97 -7.45 -4.02
CA ASN A 302 0.81 -7.27 -4.90
C ASN A 302 0.33 -5.82 -5.03
N TYR A 303 0.90 -4.87 -4.27
CA TYR A 303 0.54 -3.45 -4.34
C TYR A 303 1.43 -2.76 -5.37
N GLU A 304 0.84 -2.17 -6.40
CA GLU A 304 1.58 -1.45 -7.45
C GLU A 304 2.52 -0.39 -6.86
N ASP A 305 1.98 0.49 -6.00
CA ASP A 305 2.74 1.58 -5.36
C ASP A 305 3.89 1.08 -4.50
N PHE A 306 3.72 -0.06 -3.85
CA PHE A 306 4.81 -0.69 -3.09
C PHE A 306 5.96 -1.13 -4.00
N ASN A 307 5.67 -1.64 -5.21
CA ASN A 307 6.71 -2.06 -6.15
C ASN A 307 7.52 -0.87 -6.70
N ILE A 308 6.92 0.30 -6.91
CA ILE A 308 7.68 1.54 -7.20
C ILE A 308 8.60 1.90 -6.04
N ILE A 309 8.06 1.94 -4.83
CA ILE A 309 8.82 2.29 -3.63
C ILE A 309 10.00 1.32 -3.47
N LEU A 310 9.74 0.02 -3.60
CA LEU A 310 10.74 -1.04 -3.51
C LEU A 310 11.81 -0.90 -4.59
N GLY A 311 11.43 -0.60 -5.84
CA GLY A 311 12.37 -0.34 -6.93
C GLY A 311 13.32 0.80 -6.57
N ARG A 312 12.78 1.90 -6.05
CA ARG A 312 13.60 3.06 -5.64
C ARG A 312 14.53 2.76 -4.46
N VAL A 313 14.09 1.95 -3.48
CA VAL A 313 14.92 1.52 -2.35
C VAL A 313 16.06 0.61 -2.81
N LEU A 314 15.74 -0.47 -3.54
CA LEU A 314 16.73 -1.44 -3.98
C LEU A 314 17.67 -0.89 -5.05
N GLY A 315 17.25 0.10 -5.85
CA GLY A 315 18.11 0.76 -6.83
C GLY A 315 19.34 1.44 -6.21
N ARG A 316 19.22 1.85 -4.93
CA ARG A 316 20.31 2.45 -4.14
C ARG A 316 21.04 1.45 -3.24
N ALA A 317 20.63 0.19 -3.23
CA ALA A 317 21.21 -0.82 -2.37
C ALA A 317 22.55 -1.34 -2.91
N ASN A 318 23.34 -1.95 -2.02
CA ASN A 318 24.57 -2.64 -2.42
C ASN A 318 24.25 -4.00 -3.05
N ARG A 319 25.25 -4.60 -3.73
CA ARG A 319 25.08 -5.90 -4.41
C ARG A 319 24.72 -7.04 -3.46
N GLU A 320 25.18 -7.02 -2.21
CA GLU A 320 24.83 -8.04 -1.22
C GLU A 320 23.31 -8.05 -0.95
N THR A 321 22.72 -6.87 -0.79
CA THR A 321 21.28 -6.70 -0.54
C THR A 321 20.46 -7.09 -1.76
N ILE A 322 20.91 -6.68 -2.95
CA ILE A 322 20.29 -7.11 -4.21
C ILE A 322 20.29 -8.64 -4.30
N LEU A 323 21.40 -9.30 -3.94
CA LEU A 323 21.49 -10.76 -3.96
C LEU A 323 20.56 -11.41 -2.93
N LYS A 324 20.41 -10.83 -1.73
CA LYS A 324 19.41 -11.28 -0.75
C LYS A 324 17.99 -11.18 -1.30
N TYR A 325 17.65 -10.08 -1.96
CA TYR A 325 16.36 -9.92 -2.65
C TYR A 325 16.15 -11.01 -3.70
N VAL A 326 17.11 -11.19 -4.62
CA VAL A 326 17.05 -12.22 -5.66
C VAL A 326 16.84 -13.60 -5.04
N ASN A 327 17.59 -13.94 -3.99
CA ASN A 327 17.48 -15.23 -3.29
C ASN A 327 16.11 -15.44 -2.64
N SER A 328 15.52 -14.40 -2.05
CA SER A 328 14.19 -14.44 -1.44
C SER A 328 13.03 -14.49 -2.45
N TYR A 329 13.26 -13.98 -3.67
CA TYR A 329 12.23 -13.85 -4.70
C TYR A 329 11.73 -15.23 -5.16
N ARG A 330 10.41 -15.40 -5.24
CA ARG A 330 9.79 -16.65 -5.72
C ARG A 330 9.23 -16.45 -7.12
N ILE A 331 9.81 -17.15 -8.09
CA ILE A 331 9.36 -17.12 -9.48
C ILE A 331 8.06 -17.93 -9.62
N SER A 332 7.05 -17.34 -10.26
CA SER A 332 5.76 -17.98 -10.55
C SER A 332 5.23 -17.59 -11.93
N GLU A 333 4.31 -18.39 -12.48
CA GLU A 333 3.71 -18.23 -13.83
C GLU A 333 2.37 -17.47 -13.82
N TYR A 334 1.99 -16.90 -12.68
CA TYR A 334 0.73 -16.19 -12.56
C TYR A 334 0.81 -14.85 -13.30
N ARG A 335 0.04 -14.75 -14.39
CA ARG A 335 -0.03 -13.56 -15.27
C ARG A 335 -0.48 -12.26 -14.59
N GLY A 336 -0.92 -12.30 -13.33
CA GLY A 336 -1.41 -11.13 -12.60
C GLY A 336 -0.34 -10.12 -12.20
N ASP A 337 0.92 -10.55 -12.06
CA ASP A 337 1.95 -9.76 -11.36
C ASP A 337 2.95 -9.04 -12.29
N TRP A 338 2.80 -9.18 -13.60
CA TRP A 338 3.70 -8.57 -14.59
C TRP A 338 3.77 -7.03 -14.54
N GLU A 339 2.67 -6.36 -14.19
CA GLU A 339 2.66 -4.89 -14.05
C GLU A 339 3.46 -4.45 -12.82
N ASN A 340 3.39 -5.21 -11.72
CA ASN A 340 4.19 -4.95 -10.52
C ASN A 340 5.69 -5.08 -10.82
N ASP A 341 6.07 -6.10 -11.60
CA ASP A 341 7.43 -6.30 -12.07
C ASP A 341 7.94 -5.15 -12.95
N ARG A 342 7.12 -4.71 -13.91
CA ARG A 342 7.40 -3.54 -14.76
C ARG A 342 7.64 -2.30 -13.94
N LEU A 343 6.73 -1.99 -13.01
CA LEU A 343 6.82 -0.84 -12.12
C LEU A 343 8.05 -0.90 -11.21
N PHE A 344 8.39 -2.09 -10.70
CA PHE A 344 9.59 -2.31 -9.91
C PHE A 344 10.86 -2.02 -10.72
N ILE A 345 11.05 -2.70 -11.87
CA ILE A 345 12.31 -2.60 -12.62
C ILE A 345 12.51 -1.21 -13.19
N GLU A 346 11.47 -0.55 -13.73
CA GLU A 346 11.60 0.82 -14.24
C GLU A 346 12.09 1.79 -13.15
N ASN A 347 11.57 1.67 -11.92
CA ASN A 347 11.98 2.52 -10.81
C ASN A 347 13.35 2.12 -10.22
N PHE A 348 13.69 0.84 -10.23
CA PHE A 348 15.03 0.37 -9.87
C PHE A 348 16.08 0.98 -10.82
N MET A 349 15.85 0.88 -12.12
CA MET A 349 16.75 1.36 -13.16
C MET A 349 16.98 2.88 -13.07
N ASN A 350 15.94 3.65 -12.76
CA ASN A 350 16.03 5.10 -12.58
C ASN A 350 16.92 5.52 -11.40
N GLU A 351 17.05 4.66 -10.40
CA GLU A 351 17.77 4.94 -9.15
C GLU A 351 19.13 4.25 -9.07
N SER A 352 19.34 3.23 -9.90
CA SER A 352 20.58 2.46 -9.97
C SER A 352 21.51 2.94 -11.10
N GLY A 353 22.82 2.77 -10.92
CA GLY A 353 23.76 2.85 -12.03
C GLY A 353 23.71 1.59 -12.92
N GLU A 354 24.15 1.71 -14.18
CA GLU A 354 24.14 0.64 -15.19
C GLU A 354 24.74 -0.68 -14.70
N GLU A 355 25.80 -0.65 -13.89
CA GLU A 355 26.40 -1.86 -13.33
C GLU A 355 25.46 -2.61 -12.37
N ASN A 356 24.75 -1.90 -11.49
CA ASN A 356 23.82 -2.52 -10.54
C ASN A 356 22.54 -2.98 -11.23
N SER A 357 22.09 -2.22 -12.23
CA SER A 357 21.04 -2.64 -13.17
C SER A 357 21.34 -3.99 -13.81
N LEU A 358 22.51 -4.09 -14.45
CA LEU A 358 22.95 -5.32 -15.10
C LEU A 358 23.13 -6.45 -14.08
N PHE A 359 23.67 -6.15 -12.90
CA PHE A 359 23.85 -7.14 -11.84
C PHE A 359 22.51 -7.76 -11.40
N LEU A 360 21.51 -6.96 -11.02
CA LEU A 360 20.17 -7.45 -10.65
C LEU A 360 19.59 -8.32 -11.78
N CYS A 361 19.60 -7.80 -13.00
CA CYS A 361 19.00 -8.48 -14.15
C CYS A 361 19.72 -9.81 -14.44
N SER A 362 21.04 -9.87 -14.30
CA SER A 362 21.84 -11.08 -14.52
C SER A 362 21.56 -12.16 -13.47
N GLU A 363 21.52 -11.78 -12.19
CA GLU A 363 21.23 -12.72 -11.10
C GLU A 363 19.79 -13.26 -11.18
N MET A 364 18.83 -12.40 -11.52
CA MET A 364 17.44 -12.81 -11.78
C MET A 364 17.33 -13.72 -13.00
N PHE A 365 18.09 -13.44 -14.06
CA PHE A 365 18.15 -14.31 -15.24
C PHE A 365 18.69 -15.70 -14.90
N GLN A 366 19.79 -15.81 -14.17
CA GLN A 366 20.32 -17.11 -13.74
C GLN A 366 19.30 -17.90 -12.91
N LYS A 367 18.59 -17.21 -11.99
CA LYS A 367 17.53 -17.83 -11.20
C LYS A 367 16.35 -18.29 -12.06
N TRP A 368 15.97 -17.50 -13.06
CA TRP A 368 14.93 -17.83 -14.03
C TRP A 368 15.33 -19.02 -14.91
N GLU A 369 16.56 -19.10 -15.40
CA GLU A 369 17.06 -20.27 -16.14
C GLU A 369 17.02 -21.55 -15.29
N GLY A 370 17.37 -21.44 -14.00
CA GLY A 370 17.24 -22.55 -13.05
C GLY A 370 15.78 -22.99 -12.90
N TYR A 371 14.86 -22.03 -12.75
CA TYR A 371 13.42 -22.29 -12.69
C TYR A 371 12.91 -23.02 -13.95
N LEU A 372 13.30 -22.58 -15.15
CA LEU A 372 12.89 -23.23 -16.40
C LEU A 372 13.39 -24.67 -16.52
N LYS A 373 14.63 -24.94 -16.10
CA LYS A 373 15.18 -26.31 -16.10
C LYS A 373 14.39 -27.23 -15.18
N ASP A 374 14.01 -26.75 -14.00
CA ASP A 374 13.19 -27.52 -13.07
C ASP A 374 11.74 -27.65 -13.54
N PHE A 375 11.21 -26.65 -14.24
CA PHE A 375 9.89 -26.69 -14.86
C PHE A 375 9.76 -27.86 -15.84
N VAL A 376 10.74 -28.04 -16.74
CA VAL A 376 10.77 -29.16 -17.69
C VAL A 376 10.82 -30.51 -16.96
N LYS A 377 11.68 -30.64 -15.93
CA LYS A 377 11.79 -31.88 -15.13
C LYS A 377 10.50 -32.24 -14.40
N GLN A 378 9.72 -31.25 -13.98
CA GLN A 378 8.45 -31.46 -13.29
C GLN A 378 7.31 -31.87 -14.23
N ASN A 379 7.55 -31.91 -15.54
CA ASN A 379 6.59 -32.28 -16.58
C ASN A 379 5.28 -31.47 -16.48
N LYS A 380 5.40 -30.18 -16.16
CA LYS A 380 4.27 -29.26 -16.06
C LYS A 380 3.74 -28.92 -17.45
N TYR A 381 2.41 -28.89 -17.57
CA TYR A 381 1.75 -28.57 -18.83
C TYR A 381 1.69 -27.07 -19.09
N ILE A 382 2.02 -26.66 -20.31
CA ILE A 382 2.03 -25.26 -20.74
C ILE A 382 1.37 -25.10 -22.12
N GLN A 383 0.67 -23.98 -22.34
CA GLN A 383 -0.05 -23.67 -23.59
C GLN A 383 0.44 -22.43 -24.32
N GLY A 384 1.56 -21.83 -23.90
CA GLY A 384 2.06 -20.59 -24.47
C GLY A 384 3.45 -20.22 -23.98
N PRO A 385 4.01 -19.08 -24.43
CA PRO A 385 5.25 -18.53 -23.90
C PRO A 385 5.22 -18.35 -22.38
N ILE A 386 6.38 -18.45 -21.75
CA ILE A 386 6.54 -18.38 -20.30
C ILE A 386 6.70 -16.93 -19.86
N TYR A 387 5.60 -16.37 -19.37
CA TYR A 387 5.59 -15.09 -18.67
C TYR A 387 5.59 -15.36 -17.17
N THR A 388 6.72 -15.07 -16.53
CA THR A 388 6.84 -15.16 -15.07
C THR A 388 6.58 -13.80 -14.43
N ASN A 389 6.38 -13.79 -13.12
CA ASN A 389 6.30 -12.56 -12.33
C ASN A 389 7.59 -11.71 -12.32
N CYS A 390 8.68 -12.16 -12.95
CA CYS A 390 9.91 -11.37 -13.17
C CYS A 390 10.22 -11.13 -14.65
N PHE A 391 9.24 -11.28 -15.55
CA PHE A 391 9.46 -11.26 -16.99
C PHE A 391 10.08 -9.95 -17.51
N TYR A 392 9.66 -8.78 -17.01
CA TYR A 392 10.26 -7.50 -17.41
C TYR A 392 11.71 -7.40 -16.96
N ILE A 393 12.07 -7.88 -15.76
CA ILE A 393 13.49 -7.96 -15.36
C ILE A 393 14.29 -8.80 -16.37
N ILE A 394 13.73 -9.90 -16.86
CA ILE A 394 14.37 -10.72 -17.90
C ILE A 394 14.49 -9.98 -19.22
N VAL A 395 13.46 -9.23 -19.65
CA VAL A 395 13.56 -8.38 -20.83
C VAL A 395 14.71 -7.38 -20.67
N TYR A 396 14.80 -6.69 -19.53
CA TYR A 396 15.88 -5.75 -19.26
C TYR A 396 17.27 -6.40 -19.23
N TYR A 397 17.42 -7.65 -18.81
CA TYR A 397 18.67 -8.38 -18.95
C TYR A 397 19.15 -8.44 -20.41
N PHE A 398 18.26 -8.79 -21.35
CA PHE A 398 18.59 -8.85 -22.78
C PHE A 398 18.90 -7.48 -23.38
N LEU A 399 18.27 -6.41 -22.87
CA LEU A 399 18.55 -5.05 -23.30
C LEU A 399 19.92 -4.54 -22.79
N LEU A 400 20.31 -4.90 -21.56
CA LEU A 400 21.50 -4.37 -20.88
C LEU A 400 22.77 -5.20 -21.09
N ARG A 401 22.67 -6.50 -21.38
CA ARG A 401 23.83 -7.38 -21.52
C ARG A 401 24.75 -6.89 -22.64
N LYS A 402 26.08 -6.94 -22.43
CA LYS A 402 27.07 -6.39 -23.38
C LYS A 402 27.57 -7.44 -24.39
N ASN A 403 26.64 -8.13 -25.04
CA ASN A 403 26.98 -9.13 -26.05
C ASN A 403 27.46 -8.47 -27.35
N GLN A 404 28.45 -9.09 -27.99
CA GLN A 404 28.80 -8.74 -29.37
C GLN A 404 27.79 -9.36 -30.33
N GLN A 405 27.70 -8.82 -31.55
CA GLN A 405 26.79 -9.35 -32.56
C GLN A 405 27.03 -10.83 -32.85
N GLU A 406 28.29 -11.29 -32.86
CA GLU A 406 28.58 -12.70 -33.13
C GLU A 406 28.08 -13.62 -32.00
N ASP A 407 28.21 -13.21 -30.73
CA ASP A 407 27.69 -13.97 -29.58
C ASP A 407 26.15 -14.10 -29.67
N PHE A 408 25.49 -12.99 -30.01
CA PHE A 408 24.05 -12.96 -30.24
C PHE A 408 23.63 -13.90 -31.39
N LEU A 409 24.34 -13.85 -32.53
CA LEU A 409 24.05 -14.69 -33.69
C LEU A 409 24.20 -16.18 -33.37
N GLN A 410 25.22 -16.55 -32.59
CA GLN A 410 25.42 -17.94 -32.13
C GLN A 410 24.28 -18.41 -31.22
N GLU A 411 23.83 -17.57 -30.29
CA GLU A 411 22.71 -17.87 -29.40
C GLU A 411 21.40 -18.01 -30.19
N LEU A 412 21.15 -17.09 -31.13
CA LEU A 412 19.99 -17.15 -32.03
C LEU A 412 19.99 -18.42 -32.89
N GLU A 413 21.13 -18.77 -33.49
CA GLU A 413 21.24 -19.99 -34.29
C GLU A 413 20.96 -21.25 -33.45
N LYS A 414 21.48 -21.29 -32.22
CA LYS A 414 21.21 -22.37 -31.28
C LYS A 414 19.71 -22.48 -30.96
N ILE A 415 19.06 -21.39 -30.58
CA ILE A 415 17.63 -21.41 -30.22
C ILE A 415 16.76 -21.81 -31.42
N VAL A 416 17.03 -21.27 -32.61
CA VAL A 416 16.30 -21.64 -33.83
C VAL A 416 16.48 -23.12 -34.16
N PHE A 417 17.71 -23.64 -34.02
CA PHE A 417 17.97 -25.07 -34.20
C PHE A 417 17.19 -25.92 -33.19
N GLU A 418 17.20 -25.56 -31.91
CA GLU A 418 16.46 -26.31 -30.87
C GLU A 418 14.94 -26.27 -31.08
N ILE A 419 14.39 -25.21 -31.68
CA ILE A 419 12.98 -25.14 -32.06
C ILE A 419 12.67 -26.07 -33.24
N LEU A 420 13.47 -25.99 -34.31
CA LEU A 420 13.24 -26.79 -35.53
C LEU A 420 13.42 -28.29 -35.27
N GLU A 421 14.35 -28.64 -34.40
CA GLU A 421 14.68 -30.04 -34.08
C GLU A 421 13.84 -30.63 -32.94
N ILE A 422 12.93 -29.85 -32.34
CA ILE A 422 12.27 -30.26 -31.09
C ILE A 422 11.52 -31.60 -31.18
N ASN A 423 10.97 -31.92 -32.36
CA ASN A 423 10.24 -33.15 -32.61
C ASN A 423 11.16 -34.37 -32.87
N TYR A 424 12.46 -34.16 -33.05
CA TYR A 424 13.46 -35.20 -33.25
C TYR A 424 14.28 -35.51 -31.98
N ILE A 425 14.06 -34.75 -30.90
CA ILE A 425 14.70 -34.97 -29.61
C ILE A 425 13.90 -36.00 -28.80
N TRP A 426 14.59 -36.99 -28.25
CA TRP A 426 13.97 -37.94 -27.32
C TRP A 426 13.54 -37.21 -26.05
N CYS A 427 12.26 -37.30 -25.72
CA CYS A 427 11.67 -36.74 -24.51
C CYS A 427 10.82 -37.83 -23.83
N GLU A 428 10.70 -37.76 -22.51
CA GLU A 428 9.96 -38.76 -21.73
C GLU A 428 8.44 -38.64 -21.94
N SER A 429 7.96 -37.47 -22.37
CA SER A 429 6.55 -37.26 -22.68
C SER A 429 6.28 -36.14 -23.70
N PRO A 430 5.08 -36.12 -24.32
CA PRO A 430 4.65 -35.01 -25.17
C PRO A 430 4.52 -33.66 -24.44
N ILE A 431 4.31 -33.70 -23.12
CA ILE A 431 4.23 -32.49 -22.29
C ILE A 431 5.62 -31.84 -22.21
N GLU A 432 6.67 -32.64 -22.07
CA GLU A 432 8.05 -32.18 -22.05
C GLU A 432 8.44 -31.52 -23.39
N ILE A 433 8.09 -32.15 -24.52
CA ILE A 433 8.32 -31.58 -25.87
C ILE A 433 7.67 -30.20 -25.97
N ARG A 434 6.41 -30.08 -25.53
CA ARG A 434 5.66 -28.83 -25.54
C ARG A 434 6.29 -27.78 -24.62
N ALA A 435 6.74 -28.15 -23.43
CA ALA A 435 7.41 -27.26 -22.51
C ALA A 435 8.72 -26.70 -23.10
N ARG A 436 9.56 -27.58 -23.66
CA ARG A 436 10.81 -27.19 -24.33
C ARG A 436 10.55 -26.27 -25.53
N PHE A 437 9.55 -26.58 -26.35
CA PHE A 437 9.16 -25.71 -27.47
C PHE A 437 8.80 -24.29 -26.98
N PHE A 438 7.94 -24.16 -25.98
CA PHE A 438 7.53 -22.85 -25.47
C PHE A 438 8.64 -22.12 -24.71
N ILE A 439 9.55 -22.83 -24.05
CA ILE A 439 10.77 -22.25 -23.48
C ILE A 439 11.63 -21.63 -24.58
N ASN A 440 11.98 -22.41 -25.61
CA ASN A 440 12.83 -21.93 -26.70
C ASN A 440 12.16 -20.79 -27.48
N LEU A 441 10.85 -20.86 -27.64
CA LEU A 441 10.07 -19.79 -28.22
C LEU A 441 10.10 -18.51 -27.36
N THR A 442 10.10 -18.64 -26.03
CA THR A 442 10.25 -17.49 -25.11
C THR A 442 11.64 -16.87 -25.24
N TYR A 443 12.70 -17.69 -25.35
CA TYR A 443 14.05 -17.19 -25.67
C TYR A 443 14.11 -16.49 -27.03
N LEU A 444 13.49 -17.06 -28.06
CA LEU A 444 13.44 -16.46 -29.40
C LEU A 444 12.79 -15.07 -29.35
N TYR A 445 11.74 -14.90 -28.54
CA TYR A 445 11.11 -13.61 -28.32
C TYR A 445 12.04 -12.60 -27.65
N LEU A 446 12.72 -12.98 -26.58
CA LEU A 446 13.69 -12.12 -25.88
C LEU A 446 14.85 -11.71 -26.81
N LEU A 447 15.35 -12.65 -27.63
CA LEU A 447 16.36 -12.37 -28.66
C LEU A 447 15.84 -11.43 -29.75
N SER A 448 14.57 -11.53 -30.13
CA SER A 448 13.98 -10.60 -31.10
C SER A 448 13.94 -9.17 -30.56
N ILE A 449 13.60 -9.01 -29.28
CA ILE A 449 13.60 -7.71 -28.61
C ILE A 449 15.02 -7.13 -28.57
N GLU A 450 16.02 -7.95 -28.20
CA GLU A 450 17.43 -7.53 -28.20
C GLU A 450 17.91 -7.13 -29.60
N CYS A 451 17.57 -7.93 -30.62
CA CYS A 451 17.94 -7.66 -32.01
C CYS A 451 17.46 -6.29 -32.46
N ARG A 452 16.18 -5.99 -32.19
CA ARG A 452 15.57 -4.70 -32.51
C ARG A 452 16.21 -3.55 -31.72
N HIS A 453 16.42 -3.73 -30.42
CA HIS A 453 16.97 -2.70 -29.55
C HIS A 453 18.41 -2.33 -29.92
N LYS A 454 19.23 -3.33 -30.20
CA LYS A 454 20.65 -3.16 -30.54
C LYS A 454 20.92 -3.00 -32.03
N ALA A 455 19.88 -3.06 -32.86
CA ALA A 455 19.95 -2.98 -34.32
C ALA A 455 20.95 -3.97 -34.93
N TYR A 456 20.96 -5.22 -34.46
CA TYR A 456 21.82 -6.27 -35.01
C TYR A 456 21.40 -6.65 -36.43
N ILE A 457 22.40 -6.93 -37.29
CA ILE A 457 22.18 -7.21 -38.72
C ILE A 457 22.24 -8.73 -38.98
N LEU A 458 21.09 -9.34 -39.25
CA LEU A 458 20.97 -10.78 -39.53
C LEU A 458 21.44 -11.19 -40.93
N ALA A 459 21.47 -10.26 -41.89
CA ALA A 459 21.83 -10.53 -43.29
C ALA A 459 23.23 -11.16 -43.47
N THR A 460 24.09 -11.04 -42.45
CA THR A 460 25.42 -11.66 -42.42
C THR A 460 25.41 -13.19 -42.30
N LYS A 461 24.26 -13.82 -41.99
CA LYS A 461 24.07 -15.27 -41.86
C LYS A 461 22.83 -15.74 -42.64
N GLU A 462 22.92 -15.78 -43.98
CA GLU A 462 21.81 -16.15 -44.88
C GLU A 462 21.11 -17.47 -44.50
N GLY A 463 21.87 -18.47 -44.04
CA GLY A 463 21.31 -19.75 -43.61
C GLY A 463 20.42 -19.64 -42.36
N LEU A 464 20.72 -18.71 -41.45
CA LEU A 464 19.90 -18.45 -40.26
C LEU A 464 18.61 -17.73 -40.62
N VAL A 465 18.70 -16.72 -41.49
CA VAL A 465 17.53 -16.01 -42.04
C VAL A 465 16.58 -16.98 -42.73
N SER A 466 17.11 -17.86 -43.58
CA SER A 466 16.31 -18.89 -44.26
C SER A 466 15.60 -19.82 -43.28
N LYS A 467 16.27 -20.26 -42.21
CA LYS A 467 15.67 -21.11 -41.17
C LYS A 467 14.54 -20.39 -40.41
N LEU A 468 14.74 -19.11 -40.08
CA LEU A 468 13.73 -18.28 -39.43
C LEU A 468 12.49 -18.10 -40.33
N GLU A 469 12.68 -17.78 -41.62
CA GLU A 469 11.57 -17.66 -42.56
C GLU A 469 10.76 -18.96 -42.70
N ILE A 470 11.44 -20.11 -42.74
CA ILE A 470 10.78 -21.42 -42.78
C ILE A 470 9.94 -21.61 -41.51
N PHE A 471 10.54 -21.37 -40.33
CA PHE A 471 9.83 -21.46 -39.06
C PHE A 471 8.59 -20.56 -39.01
N PHE A 472 8.72 -19.31 -39.45
CA PHE A 472 7.65 -18.32 -39.44
C PHE A 472 6.55 -18.54 -40.48
N LYS A 473 6.72 -19.47 -41.42
CA LYS A 473 5.73 -19.86 -42.45
C LYS A 473 5.19 -21.28 -42.25
N ASP A 474 5.64 -22.01 -41.23
CA ASP A 474 5.20 -23.39 -41.01
C ASP A 474 3.86 -23.46 -40.26
N GLU A 475 2.77 -23.53 -41.02
CA GLU A 475 1.41 -23.65 -40.49
C GLU A 475 1.20 -24.89 -39.60
N ARG A 476 2.01 -25.94 -39.78
CA ARG A 476 1.93 -27.16 -38.96
C ARG A 476 2.33 -26.87 -37.52
N ILE A 477 3.31 -25.99 -37.31
CA ILE A 477 3.73 -25.55 -35.98
C ILE A 477 2.60 -24.76 -35.31
N TRP A 478 1.92 -23.90 -36.05
CA TRP A 478 0.81 -23.11 -35.53
C TRP A 478 -0.35 -24.01 -35.09
N LEU A 479 -0.70 -24.98 -35.93
CA LEU A 479 -1.76 -25.95 -35.61
C LEU A 479 -1.37 -26.82 -34.41
N TYR A 480 -0.14 -27.35 -34.38
CA TYR A 480 0.28 -28.29 -33.33
C TYR A 480 0.47 -27.61 -31.97
N TYR A 481 1.14 -26.46 -31.92
CA TYR A 481 1.48 -25.82 -30.65
C TYR A 481 0.44 -24.80 -30.19
N PHE A 482 -0.18 -24.05 -31.10
CA PHE A 482 -1.11 -22.96 -30.77
C PHE A 482 -2.57 -23.26 -31.09
N ASN A 483 -2.86 -24.38 -31.79
CA ASN A 483 -4.21 -24.79 -32.18
C ASN A 483 -4.95 -23.70 -33.00
N THR A 484 -4.24 -23.06 -33.92
CA THR A 484 -4.77 -22.03 -34.82
C THR A 484 -4.25 -22.21 -36.24
N LEU A 485 -5.06 -21.82 -37.23
CA LEU A 485 -4.67 -21.72 -38.64
C LEU A 485 -4.08 -20.35 -38.96
N ASP A 486 -4.43 -19.31 -38.19
CA ASP A 486 -3.84 -17.99 -38.32
C ASP A 486 -2.52 -17.90 -37.57
N LYS A 487 -1.53 -17.21 -38.15
CA LYS A 487 -0.24 -16.94 -37.49
C LYS A 487 -0.47 -16.27 -36.12
N PRO A 488 -0.03 -16.89 -35.01
CA PRO A 488 -0.14 -16.32 -33.67
C PRO A 488 0.42 -14.89 -33.60
N SER A 489 -0.28 -13.98 -32.92
CA SER A 489 0.15 -12.58 -32.77
C SER A 489 1.58 -12.45 -32.23
N PHE A 490 1.92 -13.31 -31.26
CA PHE A 490 3.26 -13.41 -30.70
C PHE A 490 4.34 -13.74 -31.75
N LEU A 491 4.06 -14.64 -32.70
CA LEU A 491 5.00 -14.95 -33.78
C LEU A 491 5.12 -13.81 -34.81
N LYS A 492 4.08 -13.00 -35.00
CA LYS A 492 4.15 -11.79 -35.83
C LYS A 492 5.08 -10.76 -35.20
N GLU A 493 4.96 -10.54 -33.89
CA GLU A 493 5.81 -9.61 -33.16
C GLU A 493 7.30 -10.01 -33.22
N ILE A 494 7.61 -11.31 -33.07
CA ILE A 494 8.99 -11.81 -33.23
C ILE A 494 9.52 -11.54 -34.65
N GLU A 495 8.72 -11.85 -35.67
CA GLU A 495 9.10 -11.64 -37.08
C GLU A 495 9.34 -10.15 -37.40
N GLU A 496 8.47 -9.26 -36.90
CA GLU A 496 8.59 -7.81 -37.03
C GLU A 496 9.87 -7.29 -36.37
N ASN A 497 10.19 -7.80 -35.16
CA ASN A 497 11.38 -7.39 -34.42
C ASN A 497 12.70 -7.81 -35.09
N PHE A 498 12.73 -8.95 -35.79
CA PHE A 498 13.90 -9.37 -36.57
C PHE A 498 14.07 -8.60 -37.88
N THR A 499 13.14 -7.72 -38.25
CA THR A 499 13.16 -6.94 -39.51
C THR A 499 13.49 -7.83 -40.71
N LEU A 500 12.84 -9.00 -40.81
CA LEU A 500 13.07 -9.94 -41.91
C LEU A 500 12.61 -9.38 -43.27
N THR A 501 11.93 -8.24 -43.28
CA THR A 501 11.69 -7.44 -44.47
C THR A 501 12.88 -6.55 -44.76
N ASN A 502 13.71 -6.98 -45.71
CA ASN A 502 14.50 -6.08 -46.54
C ASN A 502 13.56 -5.01 -47.13
N ASN A 503 13.46 -3.84 -46.50
CA ASN A 503 13.06 -2.65 -47.23
C ASN A 503 14.30 -2.19 -47.99
N GLY A 504 14.41 -2.66 -49.23
CA GLY A 504 15.27 -2.05 -50.24
C GLY A 504 14.86 -0.61 -50.56
#